data_AF-A0A1F6BRR2-F1
#
_entry.id   AF-A0A1F6BRR2-F1
#
_cell.length_a   1.000
_cell.length_b   1.000
_cell.length_c   1.000
_cell.angle_alpha   90.00
_cell.angle_beta   90.00
_cell.angle_gamma   90.00
#
_symmetry.space_group_name_H-M   'P 1'
#
loop_
_entity.id
_entity.type
_entity.pdbx_description
1 polymer ?
#
loop_
_entity_poly.entity_id
_entity_poly.type
_entity_poly.pdbx_seq_one_letter_code
_entity_poly.pdbx_strand_id
1 'polypeptide(L)'
;MENTETPKAPETIISSFAVVLDELQDPPWIHLFHVNDEYDEIAGGEEDEDVAQPAGFKLPGGRYEVPRDETPRHTAQNETLLEIGLNVKPAKLFSNRNSPYGEALQEHKTFVNKRGKVFFLKVYTFFMERIDNTVVGTVEKNEGGGKASFSLADILTMPLARNTRTGEKNSYGIHHSARKRIFITLRRAGYDFMKLIPELPWLIDKINRGEVGEDIYLILKDAISDSENHTGVEDIPKETEIEPVVTSCKKDCDCDVCWRRFAEAKK
;
A
#
# COMPACT_ATOMS: atom_id res chain seq x y z
N MET A 1 -1.97 -23.69 42.82
CA MET A 1 -2.39 -24.08 41.45
C MET A 1 -2.10 -22.88 40.57
N GLU A 2 -0.97 -22.89 39.88
CA GLU A 2 -0.67 -21.89 38.86
C GLU A 2 -1.61 -22.15 37.69
N ASN A 3 -2.49 -21.19 37.39
CA ASN A 3 -3.27 -21.17 36.16
C ASN A 3 -2.28 -20.94 35.01
N THR A 4 -1.80 -22.02 34.41
CA THR A 4 -1.15 -21.98 33.10
C THR A 4 -2.24 -21.80 32.05
N GLU A 5 -2.70 -20.56 31.87
CA GLU A 5 -3.47 -20.21 30.67
C GLU A 5 -2.59 -20.52 29.45
N THR A 6 -3.06 -21.44 28.61
CA THR A 6 -2.47 -21.69 27.30
C THR A 6 -2.46 -20.37 26.54
N PRO A 7 -1.30 -19.91 26.01
CA PRO A 7 -1.26 -18.67 25.26
C PRO A 7 -2.21 -18.78 24.06
N LYS A 8 -3.24 -17.92 24.05
CA LYS A 8 -4.19 -17.84 22.92
C LYS A 8 -3.41 -17.57 21.64
N ALA A 9 -3.73 -18.31 20.59
CA ALA A 9 -3.12 -18.10 19.29
C ALA A 9 -3.26 -16.63 18.86
N PRO A 10 -2.21 -16.05 18.26
CA PRO A 10 -2.24 -14.68 17.78
C PRO A 10 -3.37 -14.49 16.77
N GLU A 11 -4.04 -13.35 16.88
CA GLU A 11 -5.19 -13.03 16.02
C GLU A 11 -4.69 -12.50 14.68
N THR A 12 -5.22 -13.04 13.57
CA THR A 12 -4.87 -12.57 12.23
C THR A 12 -5.92 -11.59 11.73
N ILE A 13 -5.49 -10.38 11.40
CA ILE A 13 -6.29 -9.36 10.73
C ILE A 13 -5.90 -9.36 9.26
N ILE A 14 -6.90 -9.29 8.38
CA ILE A 14 -6.69 -9.11 6.95
C ILE A 14 -7.23 -7.74 6.57
N SER A 15 -6.46 -6.95 5.83
CA SER A 15 -6.87 -5.65 5.30
C SER A 15 -6.58 -5.57 3.81
N SER A 16 -7.47 -4.90 3.08
CA SER A 16 -7.42 -4.81 1.63
C SER A 16 -7.58 -3.38 1.17
N PHE A 17 -6.69 -2.91 0.32
CA PHE A 17 -6.65 -1.53 -0.18
C PHE A 17 -6.57 -1.48 -1.71
N ALA A 18 -7.08 -0.41 -2.29
CA ALA A 18 -7.03 -0.17 -3.73
C ALA A 18 -6.18 1.07 -4.05
N VAL A 19 -5.22 0.90 -4.97
CA VAL A 19 -4.59 2.00 -5.70
C VAL A 19 -5.39 2.21 -6.97
N VAL A 20 -6.11 3.32 -7.05
CA VAL A 20 -6.93 3.68 -8.21
C VAL A 20 -6.27 4.85 -8.95
N LEU A 21 -5.75 4.57 -10.15
CA LEU A 21 -5.15 5.56 -11.02
C LEU A 21 -6.19 6.06 -12.04
N ASP A 22 -6.42 7.37 -12.06
CA ASP A 22 -7.29 8.03 -13.05
C ASP A 22 -6.45 8.50 -14.24
N GLU A 23 -6.41 7.66 -15.27
CA GLU A 23 -5.69 7.94 -16.52
C GLU A 23 -6.40 8.94 -17.43
N LEU A 24 -7.60 9.43 -17.05
CA LEU A 24 -8.28 10.51 -17.78
C LEU A 24 -7.66 11.89 -17.51
N GLN A 25 -6.83 12.01 -16.46
CA GLN A 25 -6.05 13.20 -16.15
C GLN A 25 -4.64 13.07 -16.74
N ASP A 26 -4.05 14.20 -17.13
CA ASP A 26 -2.68 14.27 -17.65
C ASP A 26 -1.86 15.32 -16.87
N PRO A 27 -0.89 14.91 -16.02
CA PRO A 27 -0.57 13.53 -15.66
C PRO A 27 -1.67 12.84 -14.81
N PRO A 28 -1.70 11.49 -14.76
CA PRO A 28 -2.72 10.73 -14.03
C PRO A 28 -2.78 11.03 -12.53
N TRP A 29 -3.98 10.97 -11.95
CA TRP A 29 -4.21 11.24 -10.52
C TRP A 29 -4.51 9.96 -9.74
N ILE A 30 -4.21 9.95 -8.43
CA ILE A 30 -4.59 8.88 -7.51
C ILE A 30 -5.79 9.32 -6.68
N HIS A 31 -6.79 8.44 -6.57
CA HIS A 31 -7.90 8.66 -5.64
C HIS A 31 -7.56 8.17 -4.23
N LEU A 32 -7.80 9.03 -3.25
CA LEU A 32 -7.62 8.78 -1.82
C LEU A 32 -8.93 9.00 -1.07
N PHE A 33 -9.02 8.38 0.09
CA PHE A 33 -10.07 8.61 1.07
C PHE A 33 -9.50 9.35 2.27
N HIS A 34 -10.13 10.44 2.67
CA HIS A 34 -9.79 11.19 3.87
C HIS A 34 -10.56 10.63 5.06
N VAL A 35 -9.85 10.10 6.06
CA VAL A 35 -10.42 9.69 7.33
C VAL A 35 -10.58 10.93 8.21
N ASN A 36 -11.81 11.23 8.64
CA ASN A 36 -12.11 12.39 9.50
C ASN A 36 -11.94 12.09 10.98
N ASP A 37 -12.27 10.87 11.40
CA ASP A 37 -12.28 10.45 12.80
C ASP A 37 -11.22 9.38 13.06
N GLU A 38 -10.46 9.53 14.15
CA GLU A 38 -9.44 8.55 14.55
C GLU A 38 -10.12 7.29 15.09
N TYR A 39 -9.81 6.13 14.49
CA TYR A 39 -10.31 4.84 14.95
C TYR A 39 -9.26 4.10 15.78
N ASP A 40 -9.41 4.16 17.11
CA ASP A 40 -8.43 3.63 18.05
C ASP A 40 -8.88 2.31 18.73
N GLU A 41 -9.35 1.33 17.96
CA GLU A 41 -9.91 0.10 18.56
C GLU A 41 -8.85 -0.87 19.12
N ILE A 42 -7.58 -0.74 18.72
CA ILE A 42 -6.54 -1.73 19.05
C ILE A 42 -5.25 -1.10 19.62
N ALA A 43 -5.09 0.23 19.68
CA ALA A 43 -3.77 0.81 19.96
C ALA A 43 -3.15 0.36 21.27
N GLY A 44 -1.85 0.08 21.19
CA GLY A 44 -0.93 0.12 22.30
C GLY A 44 0.41 -0.47 21.96
N GLY A 45 1.39 0.40 21.71
CA GLY A 45 2.65 0.06 21.02
C GLY A 45 2.62 0.66 19.62
N GLU A 46 3.80 0.99 19.06
CA GLU A 46 4.00 1.69 17.78
C GLU A 46 2.79 1.50 16.83
N GLU A 47 1.94 2.52 16.80
CA GLU A 47 0.59 2.45 16.27
C GLU A 47 0.66 2.38 14.75
N ASP A 48 0.60 1.16 14.21
CA ASP A 48 0.54 0.93 12.78
C ASP A 48 -0.67 1.68 12.19
N GLU A 49 -0.42 2.54 11.19
CA GLU A 49 -1.44 3.38 10.56
C GLU A 49 -2.62 2.57 10.00
N ASP A 50 -2.37 1.33 9.57
CA ASP A 50 -3.43 0.46 9.05
C ASP A 50 -4.40 0.00 10.15
N VAL A 51 -3.98 0.10 11.41
CA VAL A 51 -4.74 -0.30 12.59
C VAL A 51 -5.30 0.91 13.34
N ALA A 52 -4.47 1.95 13.53
CA ALA A 52 -4.80 3.15 14.30
C ALA A 52 -5.51 4.23 13.47
N GLN A 53 -5.42 4.14 12.13
CA GLN A 53 -6.16 4.97 11.17
C GLN A 53 -6.25 6.44 11.60
N PRO A 54 -5.11 7.16 11.75
CA PRO A 54 -5.12 8.56 12.12
C PRO A 54 -5.89 9.38 11.08
N ALA A 55 -6.48 10.50 11.50
CA ALA A 55 -7.10 11.42 10.56
C ALA A 55 -6.10 11.83 9.46
N GLY A 56 -6.53 11.82 8.21
CA GLY A 56 -5.64 11.98 7.06
C GLY A 56 -6.07 11.18 5.84
N PHE A 57 -5.30 11.33 4.76
CA PHE A 57 -5.53 10.64 3.51
C PHE A 57 -4.93 9.22 3.53
N LYS A 58 -5.75 8.23 3.19
CA LYS A 58 -5.35 6.83 2.99
C LYS A 58 -5.81 6.33 1.61
N LEU A 59 -5.34 5.13 1.26
CA LEU A 59 -5.95 4.38 0.15
C LEU A 59 -7.35 3.93 0.56
N PRO A 60 -8.33 3.95 -0.37
CA PRO A 60 -9.61 3.34 -0.10
C PRO A 60 -9.44 1.85 0.22
N GLY A 61 -10.13 1.37 1.24
CA GLY A 61 -9.96 0.02 1.75
C GLY A 61 -10.21 -0.14 3.24
N GLY A 62 -10.31 -1.39 3.65
CA GLY A 62 -10.79 -1.75 4.98
C GLY A 62 -10.38 -3.16 5.41
N ARG A 63 -10.83 -3.55 6.59
CA ARG A 63 -10.63 -4.90 7.11
C ARG A 63 -11.57 -5.87 6.40
N TYR A 64 -11.06 -7.06 6.14
CA TYR A 64 -11.84 -8.16 5.62
C TYR A 64 -12.67 -8.78 6.76
N GLU A 65 -14.00 -8.77 6.62
CA GLU A 65 -14.91 -9.43 7.55
C GLU A 65 -15.07 -10.91 7.17
N VAL A 66 -14.30 -11.76 7.84
CA VAL A 66 -14.19 -13.22 7.61
C VAL A 66 -15.51 -14.03 7.58
N PRO A 67 -16.65 -13.65 8.20
CA PRO A 67 -17.85 -14.46 8.11
C PRO A 67 -18.65 -14.30 6.80
N ARG A 68 -18.29 -13.36 5.92
CA ARG A 68 -18.92 -13.22 4.59
C ARG A 68 -18.02 -13.94 3.58
N ASP A 69 -18.58 -14.65 2.59
CA ASP A 69 -17.84 -15.32 1.48
C ASP A 69 -17.12 -14.32 0.54
N GLU A 70 -16.63 -13.21 1.09
CA GLU A 70 -15.95 -12.15 0.41
C GLU A 70 -14.47 -12.55 0.20
N THR A 71 -13.82 -11.98 -0.81
CA THR A 71 -12.38 -12.16 -1.00
C THR A 71 -11.67 -10.85 -0.68
N PRO A 72 -10.37 -10.83 -0.33
CA PRO A 72 -9.63 -9.58 -0.15
C PRO A 72 -9.80 -8.60 -1.33
N ARG A 73 -9.91 -9.14 -2.55
CA ARG A 73 -10.21 -8.38 -3.76
C ARG A 73 -11.59 -7.73 -3.70
N HIS A 74 -12.64 -8.49 -3.38
CA HIS A 74 -14.00 -7.96 -3.26
C HIS A 74 -14.11 -6.90 -2.17
N THR A 75 -13.43 -7.09 -1.04
CA THR A 75 -13.36 -6.08 0.03
C THR A 75 -12.77 -4.78 -0.51
N ALA A 76 -11.63 -4.83 -1.21
CA ALA A 76 -11.05 -3.61 -1.79
C ALA A 76 -11.99 -2.90 -2.78
N GLN A 77 -12.74 -3.66 -3.60
CA GLN A 77 -13.72 -3.09 -4.54
C GLN A 77 -14.92 -2.46 -3.82
N ASN A 78 -15.48 -3.16 -2.82
CA ASN A 78 -16.63 -2.70 -2.05
C ASN A 78 -16.27 -1.45 -1.25
N GLU A 79 -15.13 -1.44 -0.57
CA GLU A 79 -14.63 -0.27 0.16
C GLU A 79 -14.36 0.90 -0.79
N THR A 80 -13.80 0.66 -1.98
CA THR A 80 -13.62 1.73 -2.99
C THR A 80 -14.96 2.34 -3.44
N LEU A 81 -15.98 1.50 -3.64
CA LEU A 81 -17.31 1.98 -3.99
C LEU A 81 -17.93 2.75 -2.83
N LEU A 82 -17.84 2.24 -1.60
CA LEU A 82 -18.41 2.86 -0.42
C LEU A 82 -17.69 4.18 -0.10
N GLU A 83 -16.37 4.15 0.09
CA GLU A 83 -15.57 5.28 0.57
C GLU A 83 -15.44 6.41 -0.46
N ILE A 84 -15.29 6.09 -1.75
CA ILE A 84 -15.02 7.11 -2.79
C ILE A 84 -15.99 7.07 -3.98
N GLY A 85 -17.04 6.26 -3.94
CA GLY A 85 -18.10 6.26 -4.96
C GLY A 85 -17.65 5.75 -6.33
N LEU A 86 -16.53 5.03 -6.41
CA LEU A 86 -15.99 4.55 -7.67
C LEU A 86 -16.20 3.05 -7.85
N ASN A 87 -16.85 2.70 -8.95
CA ASN A 87 -16.90 1.32 -9.39
C ASN A 87 -15.59 0.96 -10.11
N VAL A 88 -14.91 -0.07 -9.62
CA VAL A 88 -13.55 -0.44 -10.04
C VAL A 88 -13.42 -1.94 -10.28
N LYS A 89 -12.45 -2.30 -11.11
CA LYS A 89 -12.04 -3.69 -11.34
C LYS A 89 -10.51 -3.82 -11.19
N PRO A 90 -9.98 -5.00 -10.85
CA PRO A 90 -8.55 -5.23 -10.87
C PRO A 90 -7.96 -4.95 -12.24
N ALA A 91 -6.83 -4.26 -12.27
CA ALA A 91 -6.08 -4.03 -13.48
C ALA A 91 -5.60 -5.36 -14.07
N LYS A 92 -5.76 -5.52 -15.39
CA LYS A 92 -5.42 -6.79 -16.07
C LYS A 92 -3.95 -7.16 -15.93
N LEU A 93 -3.08 -6.16 -15.77
CA LEU A 93 -1.63 -6.36 -15.63
C LEU A 93 -1.25 -7.31 -14.46
N PHE A 94 -2.11 -7.42 -13.44
CA PHE A 94 -1.87 -8.25 -12.27
C PHE A 94 -2.64 -9.58 -12.28
N SER A 95 -3.51 -9.84 -13.27
CA SER A 95 -4.35 -11.05 -13.30
C SER A 95 -3.58 -12.34 -13.58
N ASN A 96 -2.38 -12.24 -14.19
CA ASN A 96 -1.57 -13.39 -14.60
C ASN A 96 -0.35 -13.63 -13.68
N ARG A 97 -0.25 -12.91 -12.55
CA ARG A 97 0.83 -13.14 -11.59
C ARG A 97 0.46 -14.34 -10.71
N ASN A 98 1.47 -15.08 -10.21
CA ASN A 98 1.32 -16.16 -9.22
C ASN A 98 0.91 -15.61 -7.84
N SER A 99 -0.17 -14.86 -7.81
CA SER A 99 -0.72 -14.16 -6.67
C SER A 99 -2.09 -14.77 -6.37
N PRO A 100 -2.40 -15.12 -5.11
CA PRO A 100 -3.64 -15.81 -4.74
C PRO A 100 -4.90 -15.03 -5.14
N TYR A 101 -4.85 -13.69 -5.07
CA TYR A 101 -6.01 -12.85 -5.36
C TYR A 101 -5.77 -11.84 -6.48
N GLY A 102 -4.62 -11.90 -7.18
CA GLY A 102 -4.25 -10.93 -8.20
C GLY A 102 -3.86 -9.56 -7.60
N GLU A 103 -3.42 -9.54 -6.33
CA GLU A 103 -2.95 -8.32 -5.68
C GLU A 103 -1.62 -7.82 -6.28
N ALA A 104 -1.44 -6.51 -6.25
CA ALA A 104 -0.22 -5.85 -6.66
C ALA A 104 0.86 -5.87 -5.57
N LEU A 105 0.47 -5.94 -4.30
CA LEU A 105 1.39 -6.04 -3.15
C LEU A 105 0.74 -6.83 -2.02
N GLN A 106 1.55 -7.63 -1.33
CA GLN A 106 1.16 -8.32 -0.10
C GLN A 106 2.17 -7.99 1.00
N GLU A 107 1.69 -7.54 2.16
CA GLU A 107 2.51 -7.21 3.32
C GLU A 107 2.10 -8.06 4.52
N HIS A 108 3.07 -8.39 5.37
CA HIS A 108 2.86 -9.10 6.63
C HIS A 108 3.47 -8.25 7.74
N LYS A 109 2.66 -7.87 8.71
CA LYS A 109 3.09 -7.08 9.87
C LYS A 109 2.71 -7.79 11.16
N THR A 110 3.51 -7.58 12.19
CA THR A 110 3.26 -8.11 13.52
C THR A 110 3.26 -6.94 14.48
N PHE A 111 2.22 -6.82 15.30
CA PHE A 111 2.15 -5.79 16.32
C PHE A 111 1.57 -6.37 17.61
N VAL A 112 1.82 -5.67 18.71
CA VAL A 112 1.29 -6.02 20.04
C VAL A 112 0.38 -4.88 20.44
N ASN A 113 -0.79 -5.17 21.02
CA ASN A 113 -1.68 -4.13 21.53
C ASN A 113 -1.36 -3.74 22.99
N LYS A 114 -2.07 -2.73 23.52
CA LYS A 114 -1.96 -2.20 24.91
C LYS A 114 -2.12 -3.29 25.98
N ARG A 115 -2.76 -4.43 25.64
CA ARG A 115 -3.02 -5.57 26.53
C ARG A 115 -2.00 -6.71 26.37
N GLY A 116 -0.92 -6.50 25.61
CA GLY A 116 0.11 -7.52 25.37
C GLY A 116 -0.31 -8.62 24.38
N LYS A 117 -1.45 -8.47 23.69
CA LYS A 117 -1.92 -9.45 22.70
C LYS A 117 -1.22 -9.19 21.36
N VAL A 118 -0.67 -10.25 20.79
CA VAL A 118 0.00 -10.24 19.48
C VAL A 118 -1.03 -10.40 18.36
N PHE A 119 -0.89 -9.58 17.32
CA PHE A 119 -1.68 -9.62 16.10
C PHE A 119 -0.77 -9.80 14.89
N PHE A 120 -1.25 -10.57 13.92
CA PHE A 120 -0.67 -10.65 12.58
C PHE A 120 -1.57 -9.92 11.60
N LEU A 121 -1.05 -8.87 10.97
CA LEU A 121 -1.76 -8.14 9.93
C LEU A 121 -1.26 -8.59 8.57
N LYS A 122 -2.18 -9.07 7.72
CA LYS A 122 -1.95 -9.33 6.30
C LYS A 122 -2.60 -8.23 5.50
N VAL A 123 -1.82 -7.49 4.74
CA VAL A 123 -2.33 -6.43 3.87
C VAL A 123 -2.24 -6.83 2.41
N TYR A 124 -3.34 -6.71 1.68
CA TYR A 124 -3.42 -6.90 0.25
C TYR A 124 -3.67 -5.55 -0.43
N THR A 125 -2.79 -5.13 -1.33
CA THR A 125 -3.00 -3.91 -2.13
C THR A 125 -3.24 -4.29 -3.58
N PHE A 126 -4.32 -3.79 -4.15
CA PHE A 126 -4.73 -4.06 -5.52
C PHE A 126 -4.51 -2.82 -6.38
N PHE A 127 -4.03 -3.01 -7.61
CA PHE A 127 -4.10 -1.97 -8.63
C PHE A 127 -5.43 -2.08 -9.35
N MET A 128 -6.22 -1.01 -9.35
CA MET A 128 -7.60 -1.01 -9.80
C MET A 128 -7.82 0.02 -10.91
N GLU A 129 -8.56 -0.39 -11.94
CA GLU A 129 -9.03 0.44 -13.04
C GLU A 129 -10.48 0.85 -12.80
N ARG A 130 -10.82 2.10 -13.14
CA ARG A 130 -12.21 2.56 -13.15
C ARG A 130 -13.03 1.81 -14.20
N ILE A 131 -14.31 1.60 -13.91
CA ILE A 131 -15.30 1.15 -14.88
C ILE A 131 -16.06 2.40 -15.36
N ASP A 132 -15.77 2.84 -16.58
CA ASP A 132 -16.12 4.18 -17.12
C ASP A 132 -17.62 4.53 -17.13
N ASN A 133 -18.52 3.56 -16.98
CA ASN A 133 -19.96 3.75 -17.19
C ASN A 133 -20.82 3.92 -15.93
N THR A 134 -20.23 4.03 -14.74
CA THR A 134 -21.00 4.26 -13.51
C THR A 134 -20.30 5.24 -12.57
N VAL A 135 -20.67 6.52 -12.66
CA VAL A 135 -20.71 7.35 -11.46
C VAL A 135 -22.03 6.99 -10.79
N VAL A 136 -22.01 6.08 -9.82
CA VAL A 136 -23.21 5.85 -9.01
C VAL A 136 -23.41 7.12 -8.19
N GLY A 137 -24.50 7.82 -8.48
CA GLY A 137 -24.82 9.12 -7.90
C GLY A 137 -24.89 9.06 -6.37
N THR A 138 -24.38 10.13 -5.75
CA THR A 138 -24.37 10.40 -4.30
C THR A 138 -23.86 9.23 -3.47
N VAL A 139 -22.55 9.26 -3.19
CA VAL A 139 -21.99 8.62 -1.99
C VAL A 139 -22.86 9.11 -0.83
N GLU A 140 -23.64 8.22 -0.22
CA GLU A 140 -24.20 8.52 1.10
C GLU A 140 -23.05 9.04 1.93
N LYS A 141 -23.19 10.18 2.62
CA LYS A 141 -22.12 10.72 3.46
C LYS A 141 -21.65 9.58 4.37
N ASN A 142 -20.56 8.91 4.02
CA ASN A 142 -19.99 7.90 4.89
C ASN A 142 -19.59 8.64 6.14
N GLU A 143 -20.06 8.14 7.27
CA GLU A 143 -20.02 8.79 8.57
C GLU A 143 -18.59 9.07 9.09
N GLY A 144 -17.52 8.83 8.29
CA GLY A 144 -16.13 8.98 8.69
C GLY A 144 -15.16 9.60 7.67
N GLY A 145 -15.59 10.18 6.54
CA GLY A 145 -14.61 10.71 5.58
C GLY A 145 -15.09 11.34 4.25
N GLY A 146 -14.14 11.62 3.35
CA GLY A 146 -14.42 12.19 2.01
C GLY A 146 -13.39 11.82 0.92
N LYS A 147 -13.84 11.76 -0.33
CA LYS A 147 -12.97 11.51 -1.51
C LYS A 147 -12.11 12.73 -1.84
N ALA A 148 -10.84 12.49 -2.15
CA ALA A 148 -9.98 13.46 -2.82
C ALA A 148 -9.12 12.79 -3.91
N SER A 149 -8.66 13.58 -4.87
CA SER A 149 -7.77 13.11 -5.94
C SER A 149 -6.54 13.99 -6.00
N PHE A 150 -5.37 13.40 -6.17
CA PHE A 150 -4.11 14.13 -6.15
C PHE A 150 -3.19 13.64 -7.28
N SER A 151 -2.38 14.55 -7.81
CA SER A 151 -1.25 14.15 -8.65
C SER A 151 -0.21 13.40 -7.79
N LEU A 152 0.67 12.62 -8.43
CA LEU A 152 1.77 11.98 -7.69
C LEU A 152 2.77 13.01 -7.12
N ALA A 153 2.95 14.16 -7.78
CA ALA A 153 3.77 15.24 -7.27
C ALA A 153 3.22 15.82 -5.96
N ASP A 154 1.90 16.04 -5.89
CA ASP A 154 1.22 16.47 -4.67
C ASP A 154 1.39 15.43 -3.57
N ILE A 155 1.22 14.14 -3.89
CA ILE A 155 1.38 13.05 -2.91
C ILE A 155 2.80 12.96 -2.33
N LEU A 156 3.82 13.27 -3.13
CA LEU A 156 5.22 13.31 -2.67
C LEU A 156 5.51 14.48 -1.73
N THR A 157 4.81 15.60 -1.92
CA THR A 157 5.02 16.82 -1.13
C THR A 157 4.03 16.97 0.02
N MET A 158 2.97 16.16 0.03
CA MET A 158 1.98 16.13 1.10
C MET A 158 2.66 15.72 2.43
N PRO A 159 2.40 16.43 3.55
CA PRO A 159 2.93 16.04 4.85
C PRO A 159 2.40 14.68 5.28
N LEU A 160 3.05 14.04 6.24
CA LEU A 160 2.54 12.80 6.81
C LEU A 160 1.33 13.07 7.72
N ALA A 161 0.33 12.19 7.66
CA ALA A 161 -0.81 12.20 8.58
C ALA A 161 -0.37 12.03 10.03
N ARG A 162 0.72 11.30 10.23
CA ARG A 162 1.45 11.23 11.49
C ARG A 162 2.95 11.27 11.23
N ASN A 163 3.63 12.21 11.87
CA ASN A 163 5.08 12.26 11.81
C ASN A 163 5.68 11.02 12.48
N THR A 164 6.48 10.26 11.75
CA THR A 164 7.09 9.00 12.24
C THR A 164 8.11 9.21 13.37
N ARG A 165 8.67 10.42 13.49
CA ARG A 165 9.67 10.76 14.51
C ARG A 165 9.06 11.41 15.75
N THR A 166 8.15 12.37 15.57
CA THR A 166 7.57 13.14 16.67
C THR A 166 6.22 12.60 17.14
N GLY A 167 5.55 11.78 16.32
CA GLY A 167 4.19 11.34 16.56
C GLY A 167 3.13 12.42 16.36
N GLU A 168 3.52 13.64 15.95
CA GLU A 168 2.60 14.75 15.68
C GLU A 168 1.62 14.37 14.56
N LYS A 169 0.35 14.70 14.77
CA LYS A 169 -0.74 14.35 13.85
C LYS A 169 -1.10 15.54 12.97
N ASN A 170 -1.43 15.27 11.72
CA ASN A 170 -1.84 16.27 10.74
C ASN A 170 -2.98 15.70 9.89
N SER A 171 -4.21 16.16 10.11
CA SER A 171 -5.38 15.70 9.36
C SER A 171 -5.29 15.97 7.86
N TYR A 172 -4.48 16.92 7.40
CA TYR A 172 -4.28 17.18 5.97
C TYR A 172 -3.16 16.33 5.34
N GLY A 173 -2.51 15.47 6.14
CA GLY A 173 -1.42 14.64 5.69
C GLY A 173 -1.86 13.30 5.11
N ILE A 174 -0.94 12.62 4.43
CA ILE A 174 -1.13 11.25 3.91
C ILE A 174 -0.53 10.22 4.87
N HIS A 175 -1.18 9.08 5.01
CA HIS A 175 -0.62 7.91 5.70
C HIS A 175 0.66 7.47 4.97
N HIS A 176 1.72 7.26 5.73
CA HIS A 176 2.98 6.75 5.17
C HIS A 176 2.76 5.43 4.42
N SER A 177 1.93 4.52 4.96
CA SER A 177 1.59 3.25 4.32
C SER A 177 0.90 3.43 2.95
N ALA A 178 -0.01 4.40 2.85
CA ALA A 178 -0.69 4.74 1.61
C ALA A 178 0.30 5.25 0.55
N ARG A 179 1.16 6.21 0.91
CA ARG A 179 2.19 6.73 -0.01
C ARG A 179 3.08 5.60 -0.53
N LYS A 180 3.61 4.77 0.36
CA LYS A 180 4.45 3.63 0.01
C LYS A 180 3.77 2.66 -0.95
N ARG A 181 2.53 2.28 -0.67
CA ARG A 181 1.74 1.36 -1.51
C ARG A 181 1.51 1.89 -2.91
N ILE A 182 1.25 3.20 -3.07
CA ILE A 182 1.08 3.84 -4.38
C ILE A 182 2.34 3.67 -5.23
N PHE A 183 3.49 4.14 -4.73
CA PHE A 183 4.73 4.12 -5.52
C PHE A 183 5.21 2.70 -5.80
N ILE A 184 5.14 1.78 -4.83
CA ILE A 184 5.52 0.39 -5.07
C ILE A 184 4.58 -0.27 -6.08
N THR A 185 3.26 -0.02 -5.99
CA THR A 185 2.28 -0.59 -6.92
C THR A 185 2.53 -0.10 -8.35
N LEU A 186 2.75 1.20 -8.53
CA LEU A 186 3.04 1.79 -9.85
C LEU A 186 4.37 1.30 -10.43
N ARG A 187 5.43 1.21 -9.62
CA ARG A 187 6.71 0.58 -10.05
C ARG A 187 6.48 -0.86 -10.51
N ARG A 188 5.75 -1.65 -9.71
CA ARG A 188 5.43 -3.04 -10.06
C ARG A 188 4.54 -3.16 -11.28
N ALA A 189 3.76 -2.12 -11.59
CA ALA A 189 2.95 -2.04 -12.79
C ALA A 189 3.76 -1.56 -14.02
N GLY A 190 5.04 -1.21 -13.86
CA GLY A 190 5.91 -0.79 -14.96
C GLY A 190 5.63 0.62 -15.45
N TYR A 191 5.00 1.48 -14.64
CA TYR A 191 4.85 2.88 -15.00
C TYR A 191 6.18 3.63 -14.95
N ASP A 192 6.33 4.55 -15.89
CA ASP A 192 7.44 5.48 -15.97
C ASP A 192 7.15 6.72 -15.10
N PHE A 193 7.89 6.87 -14.00
CA PHE A 193 7.69 7.99 -13.09
C PHE A 193 8.07 9.35 -13.70
N MET A 194 8.92 9.40 -14.72
CA MET A 194 9.22 10.65 -15.43
C MET A 194 8.04 11.13 -16.27
N LYS A 195 7.17 10.21 -16.71
CA LYS A 195 5.90 10.55 -17.37
C LYS A 195 4.81 10.90 -16.36
N LEU A 196 4.73 10.15 -15.26
CA LEU A 196 3.73 10.40 -14.22
C LEU A 196 4.02 11.65 -13.39
N ILE A 197 5.29 12.06 -13.30
CA ILE A 197 5.75 13.25 -12.58
C ILE A 197 6.77 13.98 -13.48
N PRO A 198 6.31 14.77 -14.46
CA PRO A 198 7.20 15.49 -15.38
C PRO A 198 8.25 16.38 -14.69
N GLU A 199 7.92 16.91 -13.52
CA GLU A 199 8.79 17.75 -12.69
C GLU A 199 9.73 16.97 -11.76
N LEU A 200 9.77 15.63 -11.84
CA LEU A 200 10.53 14.79 -10.93
C LEU A 200 12.01 15.20 -10.78
N PRO A 201 12.76 15.58 -11.85
CA PRO A 201 14.17 15.99 -11.72
C PRO A 201 14.38 17.18 -10.79
N TRP A 202 13.44 18.13 -10.74
CA TRP A 202 13.52 19.31 -9.88
C TRP A 202 12.89 19.08 -8.52
N LEU A 203 11.92 18.16 -8.46
CA LEU A 203 11.18 17.83 -7.25
C LEU A 203 12.01 16.99 -6.29
N ILE A 204 12.82 16.06 -6.82
CA ILE A 204 13.58 15.08 -6.02
C ILE A 204 14.53 15.71 -4.99
N ASP A 205 15.01 16.93 -5.25
CA ASP A 205 15.91 17.65 -4.33
C ASP A 205 15.14 18.48 -3.29
N LYS A 206 13.83 18.64 -3.47
CA LYS A 206 12.93 19.36 -2.56
C LYS A 206 12.16 18.42 -1.65
N ILE A 207 12.05 17.13 -1.99
CA ILE A 207 11.34 16.18 -1.14
C ILE A 207 12.12 15.88 0.15
N ASN A 208 11.39 15.81 1.26
CA ASN A 208 11.96 15.40 2.52
C ASN A 208 12.11 13.87 2.54
N ARG A 209 13.33 13.37 2.34
CA ARG A 209 13.66 11.93 2.32
C ARG A 209 13.17 11.18 3.56
N GLY A 210 13.22 11.81 4.74
CA GLY A 210 12.76 11.19 5.98
C GLY A 210 11.23 11.04 6.05
N GLU A 211 10.48 11.92 5.39
CA GLU A 211 9.02 11.85 5.34
C GLU A 211 8.51 10.98 4.21
N VAL A 212 9.17 11.03 3.05
CA VAL A 212 8.79 10.23 1.86
C VAL A 212 9.11 8.76 2.06
N GLY A 213 10.21 8.44 2.76
CA GLY A 213 10.70 7.07 2.92
C GLY A 213 11.81 6.74 1.93
N GLU A 214 12.81 6.01 2.43
CA GLU A 214 14.03 5.65 1.70
C GLU A 214 13.75 4.85 0.42
N ASP A 215 12.85 3.88 0.52
CA ASP A 215 12.47 3.00 -0.57
C ASP A 215 11.83 3.77 -1.72
N ILE A 216 10.91 4.69 -1.43
CA ILE A 216 10.31 5.57 -2.43
C ILE A 216 11.36 6.51 -3.03
N TYR A 217 12.21 7.11 -2.19
CA TYR A 217 13.26 8.00 -2.66
C TYR A 217 14.20 7.31 -3.68
N LEU A 218 14.63 6.09 -3.38
CA LEU A 218 15.48 5.30 -4.27
C LEU A 218 14.75 4.91 -5.57
N ILE A 219 13.47 4.51 -5.50
CA ILE A 219 12.64 4.26 -6.69
C ILE A 219 12.65 5.47 -7.66
N LEU A 220 12.54 6.68 -7.10
CA LEU A 220 12.47 7.90 -7.89
C LEU A 220 13.83 8.32 -8.45
N LYS A 221 14.92 8.14 -7.66
CA LYS A 221 16.28 8.38 -8.15
C LYS A 221 16.66 7.41 -9.28
N ASP A 222 16.31 6.12 -9.15
CA ASP A 222 16.48 5.13 -10.23
C ASP A 222 15.80 5.61 -11.52
N ALA A 223 14.55 6.07 -11.43
CA ALA A 223 13.80 6.56 -12.59
C ALA A 223 14.44 7.76 -13.29
N ILE A 224 15.02 8.70 -12.53
CA ILE A 224 15.78 9.83 -13.09
C ILE A 224 17.03 9.32 -13.80
N SER A 225 17.85 8.49 -13.13
CA SER A 225 19.09 7.97 -13.71
C SER A 225 18.84 7.13 -14.96
N ASP A 226 17.80 6.31 -14.98
CA ASP A 226 17.39 5.55 -16.17
C ASP A 226 17.04 6.48 -17.32
N SER A 227 16.30 7.58 -17.06
CA SER A 227 15.96 8.56 -18.10
C SER A 227 17.18 9.29 -18.68
N GLU A 228 18.14 9.66 -17.83
CA GLU A 228 19.38 10.33 -18.26
C GLU A 228 20.24 9.40 -19.12
N ASN A 229 20.33 8.12 -18.74
CA ASN A 229 21.09 7.10 -19.49
C ASN A 229 20.46 6.73 -20.84
N HIS A 230 19.17 6.99 -21.06
CA HIS A 230 18.49 6.75 -22.34
C HIS A 230 18.46 8.00 -23.25
N THR A 231 18.96 9.15 -22.79
CA THR A 231 19.11 10.36 -23.63
C THR A 231 20.45 10.46 -24.35
N GLY A 232 21.35 9.48 -24.16
CA GLY A 232 22.55 9.30 -24.95
C GLY A 232 22.69 7.84 -25.37
N VAL A 233 23.04 7.62 -26.63
CA VAL A 233 23.24 6.31 -27.31
C VAL A 233 21.98 5.80 -28.04
N GLU A 234 21.80 6.31 -29.27
CA GLU A 234 21.38 5.43 -30.38
C GLU A 234 22.44 4.34 -30.50
N ASP A 235 22.15 3.14 -30.03
CA ASP A 235 22.66 1.88 -30.58
C ASP A 235 21.91 0.74 -29.90
N ILE A 236 21.17 -0.03 -30.71
CA ILE A 236 20.50 -1.28 -30.30
C ILE A 236 21.54 -2.40 -30.40
N PRO A 237 21.87 -3.13 -29.32
CA PRO A 237 22.36 -4.49 -29.47
C PRO A 237 21.20 -5.47 -29.25
N LYS A 238 21.13 -6.40 -30.21
CA LYS A 238 20.17 -7.49 -30.31
C LYS A 238 20.13 -8.37 -29.06
N GLU A 239 18.95 -8.96 -28.87
CA GLU A 239 18.64 -10.12 -28.03
C GLU A 239 19.87 -11.01 -27.75
N THR A 240 20.24 -11.08 -26.48
CA THR A 240 20.97 -12.24 -25.94
C THR A 240 20.19 -12.76 -24.74
N GLU A 241 19.84 -14.04 -24.84
CA GLU A 241 19.09 -14.82 -23.89
C GLU A 241 19.70 -14.70 -22.48
N ILE A 242 18.89 -14.23 -21.52
CA ILE A 242 19.22 -14.37 -20.11
C ILE A 242 18.47 -15.60 -19.61
N GLU A 243 19.18 -16.70 -19.41
CA GLU A 243 18.66 -17.88 -18.73
C GLU A 243 18.18 -17.50 -17.31
N PRO A 244 17.05 -18.05 -16.84
CA PRO A 244 16.56 -17.74 -15.51
C PRO A 244 17.49 -18.32 -14.44
N VAL A 245 18.07 -17.43 -13.63
CA VAL A 245 18.72 -17.83 -12.37
C VAL A 245 17.64 -18.32 -11.42
N VAL A 246 17.47 -19.64 -11.38
CA VAL A 246 16.64 -20.35 -10.40
C VAL A 246 17.31 -20.20 -9.02
N THR A 247 16.90 -19.20 -8.25
CA THR A 247 17.09 -19.24 -6.79
C THR A 247 15.97 -20.10 -6.21
N SER A 248 16.28 -21.38 -6.05
CA SER A 248 15.38 -22.36 -5.46
C SER A 248 15.03 -21.98 -4.01
N CYS A 249 13.83 -21.46 -3.79
CA CYS A 249 13.15 -21.59 -2.50
C CYS A 249 12.16 -22.75 -2.65
N LYS A 250 12.48 -23.90 -2.05
CA LYS A 250 11.65 -25.10 -2.13
C LYS A 250 10.25 -24.80 -1.58
N LYS A 251 9.23 -25.29 -2.29
CA LYS A 251 7.79 -25.10 -2.07
C LYS A 251 7.22 -25.59 -0.72
N ASP A 252 8.06 -26.01 0.23
CA ASP A 252 7.64 -26.59 1.50
C ASP A 252 8.37 -25.95 2.69
N CYS A 253 8.37 -24.61 2.77
CA CYS A 253 8.87 -23.92 3.96
C CYS A 253 7.74 -23.88 5.01
N ASP A 254 7.73 -24.90 5.85
CA ASP A 254 6.83 -25.02 6.99
C ASP A 254 7.05 -23.84 7.96
N CYS A 255 6.01 -23.01 8.16
CA CYS A 255 6.09 -21.75 8.92
C CYS A 255 6.61 -21.94 10.36
N ASP A 256 6.47 -23.13 10.92
CA ASP A 256 6.97 -23.51 12.25
C ASP A 256 8.51 -23.53 12.33
N VAL A 257 9.21 -23.79 11.22
CA VAL A 257 10.68 -23.80 11.17
C VAL A 257 11.23 -22.37 11.19
N CYS A 258 10.52 -21.42 10.58
CA CYS A 258 10.85 -19.99 10.65
C CYS A 258 10.65 -19.42 12.05
N TRP A 259 9.60 -19.87 12.77
CA TRP A 259 9.33 -19.41 14.14
C TRP A 259 10.40 -19.85 15.15
N ARG A 260 10.87 -21.10 15.08
CA ARG A 260 11.92 -21.60 15.99
C ARG A 260 13.25 -20.89 15.80
N ARG A 261 13.64 -20.59 14.55
CA ARG A 261 14.87 -19.84 14.25
C ARG A 261 14.82 -18.40 14.76
N PHE A 262 13.65 -17.76 14.77
CA PHE A 262 13.48 -16.42 15.32
C PHE A 262 13.52 -16.40 16.87
N ALA A 263 13.02 -17.46 17.51
CA ALA A 263 13.05 -17.60 18.97
C ALA A 263 14.45 -17.95 19.53
N GLU A 264 15.26 -18.70 18.77
CA GLU A 264 16.64 -19.06 19.17
C GLU A 264 17.63 -17.89 19.01
N ALA A 265 17.38 -16.95 18.08
CA ALA A 265 18.22 -15.77 17.88
C ALA A 265 18.07 -14.68 18.97
N LYS A 266 17.15 -14.86 19.94
CA LYS A 266 16.91 -13.95 21.07
C LYS A 266 17.36 -14.50 22.43
N LYS A 267 18.14 -15.59 22.45
CA LYS A 267 18.91 -16.04 23.62
C LYS A 267 20.38 -15.70 23.42
#